data_AF-A0A7X6YYM3-F1
#
_entry.id   AF-A0A7X6YYM3-F1
#
_cell.length_a   1.000
_cell.length_b   1.000
_cell.length_c   1.000
_cell.angle_alpha   90.00
_cell.angle_beta   90.00
_cell.angle_gamma   90.00
#
_symmetry.space_group_name_H-M   'P 1'
#
loop_
_entity.id
_entity.type
_entity.pdbx_description
1 polymer ?
#
loop_
_entity_poly.entity_id
_entity_poly.type
_entity_poly.pdbx_seq_one_letter_code
_entity_poly.pdbx_strand_id
1 'polypeptide(L)'
;MKKDSLKEIYQQIVDDPENKHYKDNNYLPVYSVSKNAKILLVGQAPGKKAQETGITWNDLSGNNLRSWLGVSRSEFYNKSIFA
;
A
#
# COMPACT_ATOMS: atom_id res chain seq x y z
N MET A 1 16.89 -0.55 21.45
CA MET A 1 16.49 -0.85 20.05
C MET A 1 15.40 0.13 19.65
N LYS A 2 15.58 0.93 18.58
CA LYS A 2 14.46 1.73 18.05
C LYS A 2 13.43 0.74 17.50
N LYS A 3 12.23 0.74 18.05
CA LYS A 3 11.09 -0.04 17.53
C LYS A 3 10.92 0.25 16.04
N ASP A 4 10.60 -0.78 15.25
CA ASP A 4 10.36 -0.65 13.82
C ASP A 4 9.00 0.06 13.59
N SER A 5 9.04 1.39 13.69
CA SER A 5 7.86 2.27 13.75
C SER A 5 6.84 2.04 12.64
N LEU A 6 7.27 1.55 11.46
CA LEU A 6 6.38 1.31 10.32
C LEU A 6 5.52 0.05 10.53
N LYS A 7 6.09 -0.99 11.15
CA LYS A 7 5.31 -2.18 11.54
C LYS A 7 4.33 -1.86 12.66
N GLU A 8 4.72 -0.97 13.57
CA GLU A 8 3.82 -0.51 14.63
C GLU A 8 2.66 0.30 14.06
N ILE A 9 2.91 1.21 13.11
CA ILE A 9 1.85 1.94 12.40
C ILE A 9 0.94 0.98 11.65
N TYR A 10 1.50 0.00 10.93
CA TYR A 10 0.69 -1.02 10.26
C TYR A 10 -0.23 -1.75 11.25
N GLN A 11 0.32 -2.16 12.40
CA GLN A 11 -0.46 -2.84 13.42
C GLN A 11 -1.54 -1.95 14.04
N GLN A 12 -1.24 -0.66 14.26
CA GLN A 12 -2.22 0.31 14.73
C GLN A 12 -3.37 0.49 13.73
N ILE A 13 -3.10 0.51 12.43
CA ILE A 13 -4.14 0.57 11.41
C ILE A 13 -4.99 -0.71 11.45
N VAL A 14 -4.37 -1.89 11.55
CA VAL A 14 -5.10 -3.17 11.65
C VAL A 14 -5.99 -3.21 12.89
N ASP A 15 -5.50 -2.71 14.02
CA ASP A 15 -6.18 -2.78 15.31
C ASP A 15 -7.11 -1.57 15.59
N ASP A 16 -7.20 -0.63 14.65
CA ASP A 16 -8.10 0.51 14.78
C ASP A 16 -9.56 0.02 14.93
N PRO A 17 -10.32 0.51 15.94
CA PRO A 17 -11.72 0.14 16.11
C PRO A 17 -12.59 0.36 14.87
N GLU A 18 -12.31 1.38 14.05
CA GLU A 18 -13.03 1.63 12.80
C GLU A 18 -12.76 0.54 11.75
N ASN A 19 -11.59 -0.11 11.82
CA ASN A 19 -11.21 -1.19 10.91
C ASN A 19 -11.67 -2.58 11.38
N LYS A 20 -12.37 -2.69 12.51
CA LYS A 20 -12.84 -3.97 13.04
C LYS A 20 -13.62 -4.78 12.00
N HIS A 21 -14.54 -4.14 11.28
CA HIS A 21 -15.34 -4.81 10.25
C HIS A 21 -14.47 -5.39 9.13
N TYR A 22 -13.47 -4.64 8.66
CA TYR A 22 -12.56 -5.12 7.62
C TYR A 22 -11.69 -6.28 8.12
N LYS A 23 -11.13 -6.16 9.34
CA LYS A 23 -10.32 -7.20 9.96
C LYS A 23 -11.10 -8.51 10.17
N ASP A 24 -12.34 -8.42 10.66
CA ASP A 24 -13.21 -9.59 10.85
C ASP A 24 -13.50 -10.32 9.52
N ASN A 25 -13.51 -9.59 8.41
CA ASN A 25 -13.66 -10.14 7.06
C ASN A 25 -12.32 -10.47 6.37
N ASN A 26 -11.21 -10.48 7.12
CA ASN A 26 -9.86 -10.73 6.62
C ASN A 26 -9.39 -9.74 5.52
N TYR A 27 -9.94 -8.53 5.52
CA TYR A 27 -9.44 -7.42 4.70
C TYR A 27 -8.40 -6.63 5.48
N LEU A 28 -7.13 -6.98 5.26
CA LEU A 28 -6.00 -6.27 5.84
C LEU A 28 -5.62 -5.02 5.03
N PRO A 29 -4.98 -4.01 5.63
CA PRO A 29 -4.54 -2.82 4.91
C PRO A 29 -3.60 -3.16 3.75
N VAL A 30 -3.93 -2.68 2.55
CA VAL A 30 -3.02 -2.74 1.41
C VAL A 30 -1.98 -1.64 1.59
N TYR A 31 -0.81 -2.01 2.14
CA TYR A 31 0.15 -1.07 2.70
C TYR A 31 1.55 -1.28 2.13
N SER A 32 2.12 -0.24 1.55
CA SER A 32 3.52 -0.15 1.17
C SER A 32 4.07 1.15 1.72
N VAL A 33 5.22 1.09 2.40
CA VAL A 33 5.89 2.28 2.94
C VAL A 33 7.39 2.05 2.94
N SER A 34 8.15 3.12 2.74
CA SER A 34 9.61 3.08 2.82
C SER A 34 10.13 4.44 3.27
N LYS A 35 11.08 4.43 4.21
CA LYS A 35 11.76 5.65 4.67
C LYS A 35 12.63 6.29 3.59
N ASN A 36 12.93 5.53 2.53
CA ASN A 36 13.78 5.97 1.43
C ASN A 36 12.98 6.37 0.17
N ALA A 37 11.65 6.23 0.19
CA ALA A 37 10.84 6.63 -0.96
C ALA A 37 10.89 8.14 -1.14
N LYS A 38 10.98 8.56 -2.40
CA LYS A 38 10.98 9.98 -2.78
C LYS A 38 9.58 10.49 -3.09
N ILE A 39 8.69 9.57 -3.48
CA ILE A 39 7.31 9.85 -3.89
C ILE A 39 6.39 8.95 -3.07
N LEU A 40 5.41 9.56 -2.40
CA LEU A 40 4.34 8.87 -1.68
C LEU A 40 3.08 8.88 -2.54
N LEU A 41 2.47 7.71 -2.77
CA LEU A 41 1.21 7.60 -3.51
C LEU A 41 0.08 7.15 -2.57
N VAL A 42 -0.92 8.03 -2.39
CA VAL A 42 -2.11 7.72 -1.58
C VAL A 42 -3.30 7.51 -2.50
N GLY A 43 -3.84 6.29 -2.50
CA GLY A 43 -5.07 5.94 -3.21
C GLY A 43 -6.30 6.10 -2.33
N GLN A 44 -7.50 6.08 -2.94
CA GLN A 44 -8.76 6.16 -2.22
C GLN A 44 -9.09 4.87 -1.48
N ALA A 45 -9.16 3.76 -2.21
CA ALA A 45 -9.48 2.43 -1.69
C ALA A 45 -8.85 1.35 -2.58
N PRO A 46 -8.49 0.19 -2.04
CA PRO A 46 -7.97 -0.91 -2.85
C PRO A 46 -9.08 -1.50 -3.72
N GLY A 47 -8.77 -1.71 -5.00
CA GLY A 47 -9.59 -2.57 -5.86
C GLY A 47 -9.50 -4.04 -5.41
N LYS A 48 -10.45 -4.87 -5.85
CA LYS A 48 -10.54 -6.30 -5.48
C LYS A 48 -9.20 -7.04 -5.60
N LYS A 49 -8.52 -6.92 -6.75
CA LYS A 49 -7.24 -7.62 -6.99
C LYS A 49 -6.10 -7.08 -6.12
N ALA A 50 -6.07 -5.77 -5.85
CA ALA A 50 -5.08 -5.20 -4.94
C ALA A 50 -5.31 -5.71 -3.50
N GLN A 51 -6.56 -5.79 -3.07
CA GLN A 51 -6.95 -6.33 -1.76
C GLN A 51 -6.60 -7.83 -1.63
N GLU A 52 -6.95 -8.66 -2.62
CA GLU A 52 -6.67 -10.10 -2.62
C GLU A 52 -5.17 -10.41 -2.65
N THR A 53 -4.38 -9.60 -3.36
CA THR A 53 -2.93 -9.82 -3.48
C THR A 53 -2.11 -9.13 -2.39
N GLY A 54 -2.69 -8.17 -1.66
CA GLY A 54 -1.97 -7.32 -0.71
C GLY A 54 -0.94 -6.38 -1.36
N ILE A 55 -0.94 -6.24 -2.69
CA ILE A 55 0.00 -5.41 -3.43
C ILE A 55 -0.71 -4.14 -3.90
N THR A 56 -0.23 -2.98 -3.44
CA THR A 56 -0.72 -1.65 -3.86
C THR A 56 -0.69 -1.50 -5.37
N TRP A 57 -1.78 -1.03 -5.99
CA TRP A 57 -1.84 -0.74 -7.44
C TRP A 57 -1.56 -1.95 -8.35
N ASN A 58 -1.89 -3.17 -7.90
CA ASN A 58 -1.76 -4.41 -8.68
C ASN A 58 -3.03 -4.78 -9.47
N ASP A 59 -3.72 -3.78 -10.00
CA ASP A 59 -4.94 -3.91 -10.80
C ASP A 59 -4.88 -3.03 -12.07
N LEU A 60 -6.00 -2.96 -12.81
CA LEU A 60 -6.10 -2.17 -14.04
C LEU A 60 -5.92 -0.67 -13.78
N SER A 61 -6.36 -0.16 -12.64
CA SER A 61 -6.16 1.25 -12.27
C SER A 61 -4.68 1.56 -12.08
N GLY A 62 -3.93 0.63 -11.49
CA GLY A 62 -2.48 0.73 -11.37
C GLY A 62 -1.75 0.72 -12.72
N ASN A 63 -2.27 -0.02 -13.72
CA ASN A 63 -1.71 0.04 -15.08
C ASN A 63 -1.86 1.44 -15.67
N ASN A 64 -3.04 2.06 -15.52
CA ASN A 64 -3.29 3.41 -15.99
C ASN A 64 -2.40 4.43 -15.26
N LEU A 65 -2.28 4.32 -13.94
CA LEU A 65 -1.43 5.20 -13.16
C LEU A 65 0.04 5.15 -13.60
N ARG A 66 0.59 3.95 -13.83
CA ARG A 66 1.96 3.79 -14.35
C ARG A 66 2.13 4.41 -15.74
N SER A 67 1.12 4.25 -16.60
CA SER A 67 1.09 4.88 -17.92
C SER A 67 1.12 6.41 -17.82
N TRP A 68 0.28 7.00 -16.94
CA TRP A 68 0.24 8.44 -16.72
C TRP A 68 1.52 9.01 -16.13
N LEU A 69 2.15 8.28 -15.22
CA LEU A 69 3.44 8.67 -14.63
C LEU A 69 4.62 8.45 -15.59
N GLY A 70 4.43 7.71 -16.68
CA GLY A 70 5.48 7.39 -17.65
C GLY A 70 6.58 6.49 -17.07
N VAL A 71 6.25 5.60 -16.12
CA VAL A 71 7.22 4.73 -15.43
C VAL A 71 7.00 3.25 -15.70
N SER A 72 8.08 2.49 -15.68
CA SER A 72 8.01 1.03 -15.74
C SER A 72 7.45 0.43 -14.46
N ARG A 73 7.02 -0.83 -14.52
CA ARG A 73 6.57 -1.57 -13.33
C ARG A 73 7.69 -1.72 -12.30
N SER A 74 8.94 -1.93 -12.72
CA SER A 74 10.08 -2.07 -11.80
C SER A 74 10.40 -0.76 -11.08
N GLU A 75 10.34 0.38 -11.78
CA GLU A 75 10.51 1.69 -11.15
C GLU A 75 9.39 1.98 -10.17
N PHE A 76 8.14 1.71 -10.56
CA PHE A 76 6.96 1.96 -9.72
C PHE A 76 6.98 1.16 -8.40
N TYR A 77 7.51 -0.07 -8.40
CA TYR A 77 7.63 -0.89 -7.19
C TYR A 77 9.00 -0.79 -6.51
N ASN A 78 9.87 0.12 -6.96
CA ASN A 78 11.12 0.40 -6.28
C ASN A 78 10.86 1.24 -5.02
N LYS A 79 11.08 0.64 -3.85
CA LYS A 79 10.91 1.26 -2.53
C LYS A 79 11.84 2.45 -2.23
N SER A 80 12.84 2.72 -3.07
CA SER A 80 13.64 3.95 -2.98
C SER A 80 13.10 5.10 -3.85
N ILE A 81 12.05 4.85 -4.64
CA ILE A 81 11.43 5.83 -5.53
C ILE A 81 10.00 6.07 -5.07
N PHE A 82 9.17 5.03 -5.06
CA PHE A 82 7.78 5.09 -4.65
C PHE A 82 7.53 4.28 -3.38
N ALA A 83 6.60 4.74 -2.56
CA ALA A 83 5.96 3.92 -1.55
C ALA A 83 4.48 4.27 -1.40
#